data_AF-A0A2E9PKN3-F1
#
_entry.id   AF-A0A2E9PKN3-F1
#
_cell.length_a   1.000
_cell.length_b   1.000
_cell.length_c   1.000
_cell.angle_alpha   90.00
_cell.angle_beta   90.00
_cell.angle_gamma   90.00
#
_symmetry.space_group_name_H-M   'P 1'
#
loop_
_entity.id
_entity.type
_entity.pdbx_description
1 polymer ?
#
loop_
_entity_poly.entity_id
_entity_poly.type
_entity_poly.pdbx_seq_one_letter_code
_entity_poly.pdbx_strand_id
1 'polypeptide(L)' 'MHIHLWPYKAIYIGVSPDNDVHAHHAVQICIGLDRDISVQDYKAQSIHTGQCIVIFEDVPHKVLAQDNQIVVIYLEP' A
#
# COMPACT_ATOMS: atom_id res chain seq x y z
N MET A 1 0.05 -15.68 -4.18
CA MET A 1 -0.06 -14.33 -4.75
C MET A 1 -1.24 -14.31 -5.70
N HIS A 2 -2.16 -13.38 -5.52
CA HIS A 2 -3.32 -13.18 -6.37
C HIS A 2 -3.37 -11.73 -6.84
N ILE A 3 -3.70 -11.53 -8.12
CA ILE A 3 -3.85 -10.20 -8.72
C ILE A 3 -5.18 -10.19 -9.44
N HIS A 4 -6.01 -9.19 -9.15
CA HIS A 4 -7.27 -8.94 -9.84
C HIS A 4 -7.21 -7.56 -10.48
N LEU A 5 -7.52 -7.50 -11.78
CA LEU A 5 -7.48 -6.27 -12.56
C LEU A 5 -8.87 -5.97 -13.12
N TRP A 6 -9.30 -4.73 -12.96
CA TRP A 6 -10.50 -4.16 -13.56
C TRP A 6 -10.17 -2.78 -14.12
N PRO A 7 -11.03 -2.20 -14.97
CA PRO A 7 -10.87 -0.80 -15.36
C PRO A 7 -10.73 0.09 -14.13
N TYR A 8 -9.65 0.88 -14.08
CA TYR A 8 -9.34 1.86 -13.02
C TYR A 8 -9.12 1.28 -11.62
N LYS A 9 -9.01 -0.05 -11.49
CA LYS A 9 -8.85 -0.71 -10.19
C LYS A 9 -7.95 -1.92 -10.28
N ALA A 10 -7.04 -2.07 -9.32
CA ALA A 10 -6.24 -3.26 -9.16
C ALA A 10 -6.26 -3.73 -7.71
N ILE A 11 -6.29 -5.04 -7.50
CA ILE A 11 -6.13 -5.66 -6.18
C ILE A 11 -4.97 -6.64 -6.23
N TYR A 12 -4.07 -6.51 -5.28
CA TYR A 12 -3.01 -7.45 -4.99
C TYR A 12 -3.28 -8.12 -3.63
N ILE A 13 -3.10 -9.44 -3.56
CA ILE A 13 -3.14 -10.21 -2.31
C ILE A 13 -1.92 -11.12 -2.24
N GLY A 14 -1.09 -10.96 -1.22
CA GLY A 14 0.11 -11.76 -1.05
C GLY A 14 1.06 -11.19 -0.01
N VAL A 15 2.26 -11.80 0.07
CA VAL A 15 3.35 -11.28 0.89
C VAL A 15 3.78 -9.93 0.35
N SER A 16 3.92 -8.92 1.21
CA SER A 16 4.38 -7.60 0.77
C SER A 16 5.68 -7.72 -0.04
N PRO A 17 5.72 -7.25 -1.29
CA PRO A 17 7.00 -7.10 -1.96
C PRO A 17 7.83 -6.05 -1.21
N ASP A 18 9.16 -6.22 -1.20
CA ASP A 18 10.04 -5.13 -0.78
C ASP A 18 9.89 -4.02 -1.81
N ASN A 19 9.34 -2.89 -1.35
CA ASN A 19 9.06 -1.75 -2.21
C ASN A 19 9.99 -0.61 -1.83
N ASP A 20 10.72 -0.10 -2.82
CA ASP A 20 11.44 1.17 -2.71
C ASP A 20 10.45 2.35 -2.61
N VAL A 21 10.99 3.53 -2.28
CA VAL A 21 10.20 4.75 -2.20
C VAL A 21 9.63 5.09 -3.58
N HIS A 22 8.32 5.31 -3.65
CA HIS A 22 7.65 5.61 -4.91
C HIS A 22 6.38 6.45 -4.68
N ALA A 23 5.82 6.95 -5.77
CA ALA A 23 4.53 7.64 -5.82
C ALA A 23 3.77 7.16 -7.06
N HIS A 24 2.45 7.21 -7.01
CA HIS A 24 1.58 6.88 -8.12
C HIS A 24 0.29 7.71 -8.03
N HIS A 25 -0.40 7.87 -9.16
CA HIS A 25 -1.59 8.72 -9.25
C HIS A 25 -2.84 8.07 -8.64
N ALA A 26 -2.86 6.75 -8.49
CA ALA A 26 -4.00 6.06 -7.88
C ALA A 26 -4.02 6.27 -6.35
N VAL A 27 -5.20 6.26 -5.75
CA VAL A 27 -5.29 6.07 -4.30
C VAL A 27 -4.97 4.63 -3.97
N GLN A 28 -4.06 4.40 -3.04
CA GLN A 28 -3.71 3.07 -2.57
C GLN A 28 -4.28 2.84 -1.17
N ILE A 29 -4.96 1.72 -0.98
CA ILE A 29 -5.37 1.21 0.33
C ILE A 29 -4.53 -0.03 0.62
N CYS A 30 -3.69 0.03 1.65
CA CYS A 30 -2.87 -1.09 2.09
C CYS A 30 -3.45 -1.66 3.38
N ILE A 31 -3.71 -2.97 3.40
CA ILE A 31 -4.34 -3.67 4.52
C ILE A 31 -3.44 -4.83 4.94
N GLY A 32 -3.01 -4.86 6.20
CA GLY A 32 -2.35 -6.00 6.81
C GLY A 32 -3.36 -7.10 7.18
N LEU A 33 -3.13 -8.33 6.71
CA LEU A 33 -4.01 -9.47 7.01
C LEU A 33 -3.62 -10.19 8.30
N ASP A 34 -2.32 -10.29 8.59
CA ASP A 34 -1.81 -11.01 9.76
C ASP A 34 -1.52 -10.08 10.95
N ARG A 35 -1.04 -8.87 10.65
CA ARG A 35 -0.62 -7.86 11.64
C ARG A 35 -0.65 -6.48 11.02
N ASP A 36 -0.53 -5.47 11.87
CA ASP A 36 -0.41 -4.07 11.43
C ASP A 36 0.78 -3.89 10.48
N ILE A 37 0.60 -2.99 9.52
CA ILE A 37 1.64 -2.54 8.60
C ILE A 37 2.07 -1.13 8.98
N SER A 38 3.25 -0.73 8.52
CA SER A 38 3.69 0.66 8.60
C SER A 38 3.86 1.24 7.20
N VAL A 39 3.61 2.53 7.05
CA VAL A 39 3.90 3.29 5.83
C VAL A 39 4.71 4.51 6.23
N GLN A 40 5.87 4.66 5.59
CA GLN A 40 6.67 5.86 5.70
C GLN A 40 6.18 6.87 4.65
N ASP A 41 5.64 8.00 5.11
CA ASP A 41 5.28 9.16 4.30
C ASP A 41 6.48 10.10 4.24
N TYR A 42 7.05 10.27 3.04
CA TYR A 42 8.23 11.12 2.83
C TYR A 42 7.89 12.60 2.67
N LYS A 43 6.64 12.93 2.36
CA LYS A 43 6.16 14.31 2.27
C LYS A 43 5.92 14.89 3.67
N ALA A 44 5.26 14.12 4.54
CA ALA A 44 4.99 14.51 5.92
C ALA A 44 6.16 14.20 6.89
N GLN A 45 7.15 13.42 6.44
CA GLN A 45 8.27 12.94 7.27
C GLN A 45 7.80 12.15 8.50
N SER A 46 6.75 11.35 8.33
CA SER A 46 6.11 10.57 9.39
C SER A 46 5.99 9.10 9.03
N ILE A 47 5.81 8.27 10.07
CA ILE A 47 5.45 6.86 9.92
C ILE A 47 4.05 6.68 10.47
N HIS A 48 3.19 6.08 9.66
CA HIS A 48 1.84 5.68 10.04
C HIS A 48 1.81 4.17 10.23
N THR A 49 1.24 3.69 11.33
CA THR A 49 1.10 2.26 11.63
C THR A 49 -0.35 1.94 11.89
N GLY A 50 -0.83 0.84 11.31
CA GLY A 50 -2.16 0.31 11.57
C GLY A 50 -2.52 -0.83 10.62
N GLN A 51 -3.68 -1.44 10.86
CA GLN A 51 -4.15 -2.55 10.05
C GLN A 51 -4.55 -2.12 8.63
N CYS A 52 -5.04 -0.89 8.47
CA CYS A 52 -5.47 -0.32 7.19
C CYS A 52 -4.95 1.10 7.08
N ILE A 53 -4.20 1.39 6.00
CA ILE A 53 -3.63 2.70 5.72
C ILE A 53 -4.06 3.12 4.31
N VAL A 54 -4.63 4.31 4.21
CA VAL A 54 -4.96 4.96 2.94
C VAL A 54 -3.82 5.90 2.57
N ILE A 55 -3.33 5.76 1.35
CA ILE A 55 -2.26 6.54 0.76
C ILE A 55 -2.88 7.28 -0.43
N PHE A 56 -2.90 8.61 -0.35
CA PHE A 56 -3.46 9.45 -1.40
C PHE A 56 -2.54 9.52 -2.63
N GLU A 57 -3.13 9.95 -3.73
CA GLU A 57 -2.45 10.23 -4.99
C GLU A 57 -1.19 11.07 -4.80
N ASP A 58 -0.14 10.71 -5.53
CA ASP A 58 1.10 11.46 -5.64
C ASP A 58 1.80 11.73 -4.29
N VAL A 59 1.54 10.92 -3.28
CA VAL A 59 2.27 10.91 -2.00
C VAL A 59 3.47 9.97 -2.12
N PRO A 60 4.72 10.46 -2.05
CA PRO A 60 5.89 9.60 -2.02
C PRO A 60 5.92 8.78 -0.72
N HIS A 61 5.90 7.46 -0.83
CA HIS A 61 5.78 6.57 0.31
C HIS A 61 6.60 5.28 0.14
N LYS A 62 6.85 4.61 1.28
CA LYS A 62 7.37 3.24 1.34
C LYS A 62 6.50 2.41 2.28
N VAL A 63 5.98 1.29 1.78
CA VAL A 63 5.26 0.31 2.60
C VAL A 63 6.27 -0.57 3.34
N LEU A 64 6.12 -0.65 4.65
CA LEU A 64 6.96 -1.42 5.56
C LEU A 64 6.10 -2.57 6.12
N ALA A 65 6.06 -3.68 5.39
CA ALA A 65 5.24 -4.84 5.75
C ALA A 65 6.02 -6.17 5.77
N GLN A 66 7.33 -6.17 5.51
CA GLN A 66 8.21 -7.36 5.59
C GLN A 66 7.56 -8.61 4.96
N ASP A 67 7.48 -9.71 5.70
CA ASP A 67 6.90 -10.99 5.26
C ASP A 67 5.39 -11.10 5.52
N ASN A 68 4.70 -9.99 5.85
CA ASN A 68 3.27 -10.01 6.16
C ASN A 68 2.43 -10.29 4.90
N GLN A 69 1.34 -11.04 5.07
CA GLN A 69 0.27 -11.04 4.07
C GLN A 69 -0.44 -9.68 4.08
N ILE A 70 -0.57 -9.08 2.90
CA ILE A 70 -1.25 -7.81 2.69
C ILE A 70 -2.27 -7.92 1.57
N VAL A 71 -3.25 -7.03 1.63
CA VAL A 71 -4.08 -6.65 0.48
C VAL A 71 -3.72 -5.23 0.10
N VAL A 72 -3.44 -5.01 -1.19
CA VAL A 72 -3.27 -3.66 -1.73
C VAL A 72 -4.36 -3.42 -2.76
N ILE A 73 -5.10 -2.33 -2.60
CA ILE A 73 -6.15 -1.90 -3.52
C ILE A 73 -5.70 -0.58 -4.12
N TYR A 74 -5.63 -0.52 -5.44
CA TYR A 74 -5.41 0.71 -6.19
C TYR A 74 -6.74 1.17 -6.80
N LEU A 75 -7.08 2.43 -6.58
CA LEU A 75 -8.26 3.09 -7.12
C LEU A 75 -7.81 4.31 -7.92
N GLU A 76 -7.91 4.22 -9.23
CA GLU A 76 -7.68 5.36 -10.12
C GLU A 76 -8.97 6.17 -10.22
N PRO A 77 -8.93 7.51 -10.03
CA PRO A 77 -10.10 8.37 -10.08
C PRO A 77 -10.69 8.52 -11.49
#